data_AF-A0A7Y2AF80-F1
#
_entry.id   AF-A0A7Y2AF80-F1
#
_cell.length_a   1.000
_cell.length_b   1.000
_cell.length_c   1.000
_cell.angle_alpha   90.00
_cell.angle_beta   90.00
_cell.angle_gamma   90.00
#
_symmetry.space_group_name_H-M   'P 1'
#
loop_
_entity.id
_entity.type
_entity.pdbx_description
1 polymer ?
#
loop_
_entity_poly.entity_id
_entity_poly.type
_entity_poly.pdbx_seq_one_letter_code
_entity_poly.pdbx_strand_id
1 'polypeptide(L)' 'MFGSSRNSKESLQKKYNQLMEESYKLSHTNRRQSDMKRGEAEEIGKLLDELEKESQPGQ' A
#
# COMPACT_ATOMS: atom_id res chain seq x y z
N MET A 1 -14.42 8.30 19.52
CA MET A 1 -14.70 8.17 18.06
C MET A 1 -13.51 7.52 17.38
N PHE A 2 -13.55 6.23 17.05
CA PHE A 2 -12.41 5.44 16.52
C PHE A 2 -12.73 4.82 15.14
N GLY A 3 -13.52 5.50 14.30
CA GLY A 3 -14.01 4.96 13.02
C GLY A 3 -13.21 5.37 11.78
N SER A 4 -12.70 6.61 11.74
CA SER A 4 -12.19 7.21 10.49
C SER A 4 -10.78 6.76 10.11
N SER A 5 -9.92 6.45 11.08
CA SER A 5 -8.54 6.00 10.80
C SER A 5 -8.49 4.57 10.26
N ARG A 6 -9.37 3.68 10.74
CA ARG A 6 -9.45 2.29 10.27
C ARG A 6 -9.85 2.19 8.80
N ASN A 7 -10.82 3.01 8.37
CA ASN A 7 -11.28 3.01 6.98
C ASN A 7 -10.18 3.48 6.02
N SER A 8 -9.44 4.52 6.41
CA SER A 8 -8.32 5.08 5.63
C SER A 8 -7.20 4.06 5.46
N LYS A 9 -6.81 3.37 6.54
CA LYS A 9 -5.81 2.29 6.51
C LYS A 9 -6.27 1.12 5.64
N GLU A 10 -7.51 0.66 5.81
CA GLU A 10 -8.04 -0.48 5.02
C GLU A 10 -8.08 -0.16 3.53
N SER A 11 -8.45 1.07 3.16
CA SER A 11 -8.42 1.56 1.78
C SER A 11 -7.01 1.53 1.18
N LEU A 12 -6.03 2.05 1.92
CA LEU A 12 -4.61 2.01 1.51
C LEU A 12 -4.10 0.58 1.42
N GLN A 13 -4.45 -0.29 2.36
CA GLN A 13 -4.05 -1.70 2.34
C GLN A 13 -4.60 -2.43 1.11
N LYS A 14 -5.87 -2.19 0.76
CA LYS A 14 -6.47 -2.74 -0.47
C LYS A 14 -5.73 -2.26 -1.71
N LYS A 15 -5.43 -0.96 -1.77
CA LYS A 15 -4.69 -0.38 -2.90
C LYS A 15 -3.27 -0.94 -3.02
N TYR A 16 -2.55 -1.09 -1.91
CA TYR A 16 -1.24 -1.74 -1.86
C TYR A 16 -1.29 -3.15 -2.43
N ASN A 17 -2.22 -3.97 -1.92
CA ASN A 17 -2.36 -5.36 -2.35
C ASN A 17 -2.69 -5.45 -3.85
N GLN A 18 -3.58 -4.59 -4.32
CA GLN A 18 -3.95 -4.54 -5.74
C GLN A 18 -2.75 -4.16 -6.62
N LEU A 19 -1.98 -3.14 -6.25
CA LEU A 19 -0.79 -2.72 -7.00
C LEU A 19 0.30 -3.80 -7.02
N MET A 20 0.49 -4.52 -5.91
CA MET A 20 1.42 -5.66 -5.84
C MET A 20 0.97 -6.83 -6.73
N GLU A 21 -0.33 -7.14 -6.73
CA GLU A 21 -0.90 -8.19 -7.59
C GLU A 21 -0.78 -7.81 -9.07
N GLU A 22 -1.11 -6.56 -9.42
CA GLU A 22 -0.94 -6.03 -10.78
C GLU A 22 0.53 -6.04 -11.20
N SER A 23 1.45 -5.61 -10.34
CA SER A 23 2.89 -5.67 -10.58
C SER A 23 3.35 -7.11 -10.86
N TYR A 24 2.89 -8.08 -10.07
CA TYR A 24 3.20 -9.49 -10.28
C TYR A 24 2.64 -10.01 -11.62
N LYS A 25 1.39 -9.72 -11.96
CA LYS A 25 0.82 -10.11 -13.26
C LYS A 25 1.60 -9.48 -14.42
N LEU A 26 1.98 -8.22 -14.29
CA LEU A 26 2.76 -7.49 -15.29
C LEU A 26 4.21 -7.97 -15.36
N SER A 27 4.78 -8.55 -14.30
CA SER A 27 6.17 -9.05 -14.36
C SER A 27 6.35 -10.15 -15.40
N HIS A 28 5.26 -10.87 -15.71
CA HIS A 28 5.23 -11.94 -16.70
C HIS A 28 5.06 -11.44 -18.14
N THR A 29 4.62 -10.18 -18.34
CA THR A 29 4.20 -9.67 -19.65
C THR A 29 4.83 -8.32 -20.03
N ASN A 30 4.99 -7.42 -19.06
CA ASN A 30 5.56 -6.08 -19.23
C ASN A 30 6.34 -5.65 -17.98
N ARG A 31 7.65 -5.93 -18.00
CA ARG A 31 8.58 -5.59 -16.91
C ARG A 31 8.56 -4.11 -16.53
N ARG A 32 8.49 -3.20 -17.52
CA ARG A 32 8.48 -1.76 -17.25
C ARG A 32 7.24 -1.33 -16.47
N GLN A 33 6.07 -1.84 -16.85
CA GLN A 33 4.83 -1.55 -16.11
C GLN A 33 4.81 -2.24 -14.73
N SER A 34 5.38 -3.44 -14.63
CA SER A 34 5.56 -4.13 -13.34
C SER A 34 6.38 -3.30 -12.35
N ASP A 35 7.53 -2.77 -12.81
CA ASP A 35 8.41 -1.93 -11.98
C ASP A 35 7.70 -0.63 -11.56
N MET A 36 6.93 0.00 -12.46
CA MET A 36 6.11 1.17 -12.11
C MET A 36 5.07 0.86 -11.03
N LYS A 37 4.31 -0.23 -11.18
CA LYS A 37 3.30 -0.63 -10.20
C LYS A 37 3.89 -1.02 -8.85
N ARG A 38 5.08 -1.61 -8.85
CA ARG A 38 5.82 -1.92 -7.63
C ARG A 38 6.26 -0.65 -6.90
N GLY A 39 6.74 0.35 -7.64
CA GLY A 39 7.06 1.68 -7.08
C GLY A 39 5.84 2.36 -6.45
N GLU A 40 4.69 2.33 -7.13
CA GLU A 40 3.42 2.84 -6.57
C GLU A 40 3.03 2.10 -5.27
N ALA A 41 3.22 0.77 -5.23
CA ALA A 41 2.94 -0.02 -4.03
C ALA A 41 3.88 0.35 -2.88
N GLU A 42 5.17 0.52 -3.13
CA GLU A 42 6.15 0.92 -2.09
C GLU A 42 5.80 2.27 -1.44
N GLU A 43 5.29 3.23 -2.21
CA GLU A 43 4.80 4.51 -1.67
C GLU A 43 3.60 4.32 -0.74
N ILE A 44 2.63 3.49 -1.14
CA ILE A 44 1.47 3.17 -0.29
C ILE A 44 1.92 2.42 0.98
N GLY A 45 2.90 1.53 0.88
CA GLY A 45 3.47 0.80 2.02
C GLY A 45 4.04 1.76 3.08
N LYS A 46 4.77 2.79 2.64
CA LYS A 46 5.29 3.83 3.55
C LYS A 46 4.17 4.60 4.26
N LEU A 47 3.10 4.95 3.53
CA LEU A 47 1.94 5.64 4.12
C LEU A 47 1.21 4.75 5.13
N LEU A 48 1.14 3.44 4.88
CA LEU A 48 0.58 2.48 5.84
C LEU A 48 1.43 2.40 7.11
N ASP A 49 2.75 2.31 6.97
CA ASP A 49 3.69 2.28 8.10
C ASP A 49 3.60 3.57 8.94
N GLU A 50 3.52 4.73 8.28
CA GLU A 50 3.34 6.03 8.94
C GLU A 50 2.02 6.10 9.69
N LEU A 51 0.91 5.65 9.08
CA LEU A 51 -0.40 5.58 9.74
C LEU A 51 -0.40 4.61 10.93
N GLU A 52 0.27 3.47 10.82
CA GLU A 52 0.44 2.54 11.94
C GLU A 52 1.21 3.21 13.08
N LYS A 53 2.30 3.91 12.76
CA LYS A 53 3.15 4.59 13.73
C LYS A 53 2.44 5.77 14.40
N GLU A 54 1.66 6.56 13.66
CA GLU A 54 0.80 7.61 14.23
C GLU A 54 -0.30 7.04 15.12
N SER A 55 -0.83 5.85 14.78
CA SER A 55 -1.88 5.19 15.57
C SER A 55 -1.37 4.53 16.86
N GLN A 56 -0.05 4.36 17.02
CA GLN A 56 0.59 3.85 18.23
C GLN A 56 1.52 4.88 18.88
N PRO A 57 0.99 5.83 19.67
CA PRO A 57 1.83 6.67 20.51
C PRO A 57 2.27 5.85 21.74
N GLY A 58 3.51 5.35 21.72
CA GLY A 58 4.17 4.76 22.89
C GLY A 58 4.78 3.39 22.63
N GLN A 59 6.07 3.39 22.29
CA GLN A 59 7.02 2.39 22.78
C GLN A 59 8.12 3.11 23.54
#